data_AF-A0A970H624-F1
#
_entry.id   AF-A0A970H624-F1
#
_cell.length_a   1.000
_cell.length_b   1.000
_cell.length_c   1.000
_cell.angle_alpha   90.00
_cell.angle_beta   90.00
_cell.angle_gamma   90.00
#
_symmetry.space_group_name_H-M   'P 1'
#
loop_
_entity.id
_entity.type
_entity.pdbx_description
1 polymer ?
#
loop_
_entity_poly.entity_id
_entity_poly.type
_entity_poly.pdbx_seq_one_letter_code
_entity_poly.pdbx_strand_id
1 'polypeptide(L)'
;MGKNFPLVDYICPMVYPSHYSPGYFGFPVPDANPGGTVNRALRDAIKRNAPLAAPAIIRPWLQSFTATWVKGHIGYGSAEIRAQIDAALALGIDEFMLWNAANRYAAGGLLTPAEAAAHEAAQAAARQEKGLDSLNRTKTEALRDYLEAVKKQNRQELALWQAGAWEQGGSGLADWVNSWTSSLADFRIDESRTGDENILEADIILQREGDSFSYKEYFSVVTENGLWKVKPAETFSAAMAGRFARE
;
A
#
# COMPACT_ATOMS: atom_id res chain seq x y z
N MET A 1 4.35 16.91 -16.89
CA MET A 1 4.73 15.79 -17.77
C MET A 1 4.28 14.51 -17.09
N GLY A 2 3.04 14.08 -17.33
CA GLY A 2 2.45 12.90 -16.69
C GLY A 2 1.82 12.05 -17.78
N LYS A 3 2.55 11.02 -18.24
CA LYS A 3 2.06 10.05 -19.19
C LYS A 3 2.63 8.67 -18.83
N ASN A 4 1.71 7.72 -18.73
CA ASN A 4 1.88 6.28 -18.98
C ASN A 4 2.30 5.37 -17.80
N PHE A 5 1.32 4.93 -17.01
CA PHE A 5 1.37 3.63 -16.32
C PHE A 5 0.34 2.57 -16.79
N PRO A 6 -0.77 2.88 -17.52
CA PRO A 6 -1.69 1.82 -17.97
C PRO A 6 -1.31 1.16 -19.31
N LEU A 7 -0.03 1.23 -19.74
CA LEU A 7 0.41 0.76 -21.07
C LEU A 7 1.46 -0.35 -21.02
N VAL A 8 1.90 -0.78 -19.84
CA VAL A 8 2.96 -1.77 -19.70
C VAL A 8 2.51 -2.89 -18.78
N ASP A 9 2.90 -4.12 -19.09
CA ASP A 9 2.57 -5.30 -18.28
C ASP A 9 3.41 -5.35 -17.00
N TYR A 10 4.64 -4.81 -17.05
CA TYR A 10 5.60 -4.85 -15.96
C TYR A 10 6.25 -3.49 -15.71
N ILE A 11 6.48 -3.19 -14.44
CA ILE A 11 7.40 -2.14 -14.00
C ILE A 11 8.53 -2.77 -13.20
N CYS A 12 9.77 -2.42 -13.57
CA CYS A 12 10.96 -3.03 -12.99
C CYS A 12 11.80 -1.98 -12.24
N PRO A 13 11.35 -1.50 -11.07
CA PRO A 13 12.11 -0.50 -10.32
C PRO A 13 13.48 -1.04 -9.93
N MET A 14 14.52 -0.22 -10.08
CA MET A 14 15.86 -0.53 -9.63
C MET A 14 15.98 -0.26 -8.13
N VAL A 15 15.81 -1.30 -7.31
CA VAL A 15 15.82 -1.20 -5.85
C VAL A 15 17.15 -1.71 -5.31
N TYR A 16 18.17 -0.86 -5.41
CA TYR A 16 19.52 -1.17 -4.91
C TYR A 16 19.77 -0.40 -3.61
N PRO A 17 19.83 -1.07 -2.44
CA PRO A 17 20.06 -0.41 -1.16
C PRO A 17 21.26 0.55 -1.15
N SER A 18 22.34 0.21 -1.86
CA SER A 18 23.53 1.06 -2.04
C SER A 18 23.31 2.41 -2.72
N HIS A 19 22.20 2.58 -3.44
CA HIS A 19 21.90 3.79 -4.22
C HIS A 19 20.95 4.74 -3.48
N TYR A 20 20.50 4.38 -2.27
CA TYR A 20 19.72 5.25 -1.42
C TYR A 20 20.65 6.06 -0.50
N SER A 21 20.38 7.37 -0.40
CA SER A 21 21.18 8.26 0.44
C SER A 21 21.13 7.88 1.93
N PRO A 22 22.19 8.18 2.72
CA PRO A 22 22.17 8.00 4.17
C PRO A 22 20.94 8.65 4.83
N GLY A 23 20.31 7.94 5.77
CA GLY A 23 19.09 8.38 6.45
C GLY A 23 17.79 8.10 5.69
N TYR A 24 17.85 7.68 4.41
CA TYR A 24 16.65 7.36 3.66
C TYR A 24 15.90 6.16 4.27
N PHE A 25 14.57 6.23 4.26
CA PHE A 25 13.68 5.31 4.98
C PHE A 25 13.99 5.14 6.48
N GLY A 26 14.74 6.06 7.08
CA GLY A 26 15.14 6.01 8.48
C GLY A 26 16.37 5.13 8.76
N PHE A 27 17.05 4.62 7.72
CA PHE A 27 18.26 3.82 7.90
C PHE A 27 19.51 4.70 7.77
N PRO A 28 20.42 4.71 8.77
CA PRO A 28 21.66 5.47 8.67
C PRO A 28 22.48 5.11 7.42
N VAL A 29 22.53 3.81 7.10
CA VAL A 29 23.13 3.28 5.86
C VAL A 29 22.14 2.28 5.27
N PRO A 30 21.32 2.67 4.26
CA PRO A 30 20.37 1.76 3.63
C PRO A 30 21.02 0.49 3.07
N ASP A 31 22.24 0.59 2.55
CA ASP A 31 23.03 -0.57 2.06
C ASP A 31 23.23 -1.65 3.12
N ALA A 32 23.36 -1.25 4.39
CA ALA A 32 23.50 -2.14 5.54
C ALA A 32 22.14 -2.65 6.08
N ASN A 33 21.02 -2.24 5.46
CA ASN A 33 19.68 -2.76 5.75
C ASN A 33 18.95 -3.13 4.45
N PRO A 34 19.41 -4.18 3.74
CA PRO A 34 18.88 -4.56 2.43
C PRO A 34 17.38 -4.85 2.44
N GLY A 35 16.92 -5.72 3.34
CA GLY A 35 15.51 -6.11 3.42
C GLY A 35 14.61 -4.95 3.80
N GLY A 36 15.00 -4.13 4.79
CA GLY A 36 14.23 -2.96 5.20
C GLY A 36 14.13 -1.91 4.09
N THR A 37 15.23 -1.65 3.38
CA THR A 37 15.25 -0.70 2.26
C THR A 37 14.36 -1.17 1.12
N VAL A 38 14.47 -2.44 0.73
CA VAL A 38 13.63 -3.05 -0.32
C VAL A 38 12.15 -3.03 0.08
N ASN A 39 11.82 -3.42 1.31
CA ASN A 39 10.44 -3.40 1.81
C ASN A 39 9.83 -1.99 1.69
N ARG A 40 10.55 -0.95 2.14
CA ARG A 40 10.03 0.42 2.12
C ARG A 40 9.85 0.93 0.69
N ALA A 41 10.83 0.69 -0.20
CA ALA A 41 10.73 1.08 -1.60
C ALA A 41 9.58 0.41 -2.34
N LEU A 42 9.35 -0.89 -2.09
CA LEU A 42 8.28 -1.64 -2.74
C LEU A 42 6.90 -1.30 -2.20
N ARG A 43 6.77 -0.94 -0.91
CA ARG A 43 5.51 -0.37 -0.38
C ARG A 43 5.14 0.92 -1.11
N ASP A 44 6.11 1.77 -1.43
CA ASP A 44 5.86 2.98 -2.23
C ASP A 44 5.45 2.64 -3.67
N ALA A 45 6.03 1.60 -4.27
CA ALA A 45 5.61 1.11 -5.60
C ALA A 45 4.16 0.58 -5.59
N ILE A 46 3.79 -0.24 -4.58
CA ILE A 46 2.43 -0.72 -4.38
C ILE A 46 1.45 0.45 -4.23
N LYS A 47 1.78 1.46 -3.41
CA LYS A 47 0.96 2.66 -3.26
C LYS A 47 0.80 3.42 -4.57
N ARG A 48 1.85 3.56 -5.39
CA ARG A 48 1.72 4.21 -6.71
C ARG A 48 0.84 3.43 -7.68
N ASN A 49 0.80 2.10 -7.57
CA ASN A 49 -0.07 1.24 -8.36
C ASN A 49 -1.51 1.20 -7.84
N ALA A 50 -1.72 1.37 -6.54
CA ALA A 50 -3.03 1.27 -5.89
C ALA A 50 -4.17 2.00 -6.62
N PRO A 51 -4.05 3.27 -7.05
CA PRO A 51 -5.15 3.99 -7.71
C PRO A 51 -5.39 3.60 -9.17
N LEU A 52 -4.57 2.73 -9.77
CA LEU A 52 -4.69 2.34 -11.17
C LEU A 52 -5.76 1.27 -11.36
N ALA A 53 -6.57 1.40 -12.41
CA ALA A 53 -7.57 0.38 -12.78
C ALA A 53 -6.93 -0.96 -13.17
N ALA A 54 -5.80 -0.90 -13.87
CA ALA A 54 -5.02 -2.04 -14.33
C ALA A 54 -3.53 -1.72 -14.14
N PRO A 55 -2.99 -1.87 -12.91
CA PRO A 55 -1.59 -1.61 -12.65
C PRO A 55 -0.69 -2.66 -13.31
N ALA A 56 0.50 -2.23 -13.73
CA ALA A 56 1.56 -3.14 -14.13
C ALA A 56 2.03 -4.00 -12.95
N ILE A 57 2.46 -5.23 -13.23
CA ILE A 57 3.09 -6.12 -12.26
C ILE A 57 4.43 -5.52 -11.83
N ILE A 58 4.71 -5.54 -10.52
CA ILE A 58 5.96 -5.01 -9.96
C ILE A 58 7.00 -6.13 -9.97
N ARG A 59 8.10 -5.96 -10.74
CA ARG A 59 9.22 -6.92 -10.82
C ARG A 59 10.55 -6.21 -10.57
N PRO A 60 10.93 -5.94 -9.32
CA PRO A 60 12.11 -5.13 -9.02
C PRO A 60 13.41 -5.80 -9.45
N TRP A 61 14.38 -4.96 -9.80
CA TRP A 61 15.79 -5.35 -9.77
C TRP A 61 16.32 -5.19 -8.34
N LEU A 62 16.92 -6.26 -7.80
CA LEU A 62 17.51 -6.32 -6.47
C LEU A 62 19.05 -6.38 -6.55
N GLN A 63 19.72 -5.86 -5.52
CA GLN A 63 21.18 -5.76 -5.48
C GLN A 63 21.82 -7.12 -5.17
N SER A 64 22.78 -7.54 -5.99
CA SER A 64 23.57 -8.75 -5.79
C SER A 64 25.09 -8.48 -5.83
N PHE A 65 25.51 -7.28 -5.44
CA PHE A 65 26.92 -6.86 -5.39
C PHE A 65 27.25 -6.06 -4.12
N THR A 66 28.52 -6.09 -3.71
CA THR A 66 29.05 -5.27 -2.62
C THR A 66 29.42 -3.88 -3.15
N ALA A 67 28.80 -2.83 -2.61
CA ALA A 67 29.03 -1.45 -3.02
C ALA A 67 30.16 -0.78 -2.22
N THR A 68 31.42 -1.13 -2.52
CA THR A 68 32.59 -0.68 -1.72
C THR A 68 32.78 0.83 -1.66
N TRP A 69 32.15 1.59 -2.58
CA TRP A 69 32.14 3.05 -2.59
C TRP A 69 31.20 3.68 -1.55
N VAL A 70 30.27 2.90 -0.99
CA VAL A 70 29.34 3.38 0.05
C VAL A 70 30.04 3.34 1.41
N LYS A 71 30.02 4.47 2.11
CA LYS A 71 30.53 4.54 3.49
C LYS A 71 29.60 3.74 4.41
N GLY A 72 30.17 2.73 5.09
CA GLY A 72 29.40 1.82 5.95
C GLY A 72 28.73 0.66 5.21
N HIS A 73 29.15 0.37 3.97
CA HIS A 73 28.68 -0.79 3.22
C HIS A 73 28.93 -2.10 3.97
N ILE A 74 28.16 -3.12 3.60
CA ILE A 74 28.33 -4.50 4.04
C ILE A 74 28.73 -5.39 2.86
N GLY A 75 29.31 -6.56 3.16
CA GLY A 75 29.49 -7.58 2.12
C GLY A 75 28.13 -8.17 1.72
N TYR A 76 27.85 -8.24 0.42
CA TYR A 76 26.64 -8.88 -0.10
C TYR A 76 26.92 -10.32 -0.49
N GLY A 77 26.24 -11.25 0.18
CA GLY A 77 26.23 -12.68 -0.12
C GLY A 77 24.80 -13.24 -0.13
N SER A 78 24.69 -14.54 0.12
CA SER A 78 23.41 -15.26 0.10
C SER A 78 22.36 -14.67 1.04
N ALA A 79 22.77 -14.25 2.25
CA ALA A 79 21.86 -13.75 3.27
C ALA A 79 21.25 -12.38 2.88
N GLU A 80 22.06 -11.46 2.36
CA GLU A 80 21.61 -10.13 1.95
C GLU A 80 20.71 -10.20 0.71
N ILE A 81 20.99 -11.13 -0.22
CA ILE A 81 20.13 -11.39 -1.38
C ILE A 81 18.79 -11.97 -0.92
N ARG A 82 18.81 -13.00 -0.06
CA ARG A 82 17.61 -13.64 0.47
C ARG A 82 16.72 -12.65 1.21
N ALA A 83 17.30 -11.80 2.06
CA ALA A 83 16.58 -10.77 2.81
C ALA A 83 15.82 -9.77 1.92
N GLN A 84 16.36 -9.43 0.74
CA GLN A 84 15.68 -8.55 -0.22
C GLN A 84 14.49 -9.26 -0.88
N ILE A 85 14.68 -10.52 -1.27
CA ILE A 85 13.62 -11.32 -1.92
C ILE A 85 12.49 -11.60 -0.93
N ASP A 86 12.81 -11.97 0.31
CA ASP A 86 11.80 -12.18 1.36
C ASP A 86 11.06 -10.88 1.71
N ALA A 87 11.75 -9.72 1.64
CA ALA A 87 11.11 -8.42 1.84
C ALA A 87 10.11 -8.07 0.73
N ALA A 88 10.38 -8.46 -0.53
CA ALA A 88 9.43 -8.32 -1.63
C ALA A 88 8.25 -9.30 -1.47
N LEU A 89 8.55 -10.56 -1.17
CA LEU A 89 7.54 -11.61 -1.01
C LEU A 89 6.59 -11.33 0.16
N ALA A 90 7.09 -10.75 1.25
CA ALA A 90 6.27 -10.31 2.38
C ALA A 90 5.17 -9.31 1.96
N LEU A 91 5.38 -8.58 0.87
CA LEU A 91 4.43 -7.63 0.28
C LEU A 91 3.59 -8.23 -0.86
N GLY A 92 3.66 -9.55 -1.06
CA GLY A 92 2.97 -10.23 -2.16
C GLY A 92 3.61 -10.03 -3.53
N ILE A 93 4.88 -9.61 -3.57
CA ILE A 93 5.66 -9.49 -4.81
C ILE A 93 6.58 -10.71 -4.91
N ASP A 94 6.21 -11.64 -5.78
CA ASP A 94 6.90 -12.91 -6.03
C ASP A 94 7.88 -12.87 -7.21
N GLU A 95 7.76 -11.88 -8.09
CA GLU A 95 8.68 -11.70 -9.21
C GLU A 95 9.83 -10.74 -8.87
N PHE A 96 11.06 -11.08 -9.26
CA PHE A 96 12.23 -10.21 -9.10
C PHE A 96 13.32 -10.54 -10.12
N MET A 97 14.30 -9.65 -10.25
CA MET A 97 15.53 -9.86 -10.99
C MET A 97 16.73 -9.49 -10.12
N LEU A 98 17.84 -10.20 -10.24
CA LEU A 98 19.08 -9.87 -9.53
C LEU A 98 20.05 -9.14 -10.45
N TRP A 99 20.65 -8.07 -9.96
CA TRP A 99 21.67 -7.33 -10.72
C TRP A 99 23.05 -7.45 -10.08
N ASN A 100 24.03 -7.85 -10.88
CA ASN A 100 25.45 -7.72 -10.60
C ASN A 100 26.23 -7.52 -11.91
N ALA A 101 26.93 -6.39 -12.07
CA ALA A 101 27.72 -6.09 -13.26
C ALA A 101 28.82 -7.12 -13.56
N ALA A 102 29.32 -7.82 -12.54
CA ALA A 102 30.30 -8.88 -12.70
C ALA A 102 29.67 -10.24 -13.08
N ASN A 103 28.34 -10.31 -13.22
CA ASN A 103 27.57 -11.53 -13.49
C ASN A 103 27.84 -12.69 -12.51
N ARG A 104 28.14 -12.35 -11.24
CA ARG A 104 28.33 -13.33 -10.16
C ARG A 104 27.17 -13.24 -9.18
N TYR A 105 26.44 -14.35 -9.05
CA TYR A 105 25.26 -14.42 -8.18
C TYR A 105 25.49 -15.50 -7.13
N ALA A 106 25.26 -15.16 -5.86
CA ALA A 106 25.42 -16.11 -4.77
C ALA A 106 24.20 -17.05 -4.73
N ALA A 107 24.33 -18.22 -5.37
CA ALA A 107 23.24 -19.18 -5.53
C ALA A 107 22.60 -19.64 -4.21
N GLY A 108 23.34 -19.62 -3.10
CA GLY A 108 22.80 -20.00 -1.78
C GLY A 108 21.74 -19.05 -1.23
N GLY A 109 21.51 -17.88 -1.85
CA GLY A 109 20.39 -16.98 -1.53
C GLY A 109 19.10 -17.29 -2.32
N LEU A 110 19.15 -18.27 -3.22
CA LEU A 110 18.04 -18.69 -4.06
C LEU A 110 17.51 -20.04 -3.59
N LEU A 111 16.19 -20.19 -3.65
CA LEU A 111 15.49 -21.44 -3.37
C LEU A 111 15.34 -22.23 -4.67
N THR A 112 15.23 -23.56 -4.58
CA THR A 112 14.76 -24.35 -5.71
C THR A 112 13.32 -23.98 -6.06
N PRO A 113 12.81 -24.26 -7.29
CA PRO A 113 11.45 -23.91 -7.66
C PRO A 113 10.38 -24.47 -6.70
N ALA A 114 10.58 -25.69 -6.17
CA ALA A 114 9.64 -26.30 -5.22
C ALA A 114 9.67 -25.59 -3.85
N GLU A 115 10.86 -25.26 -3.35
CA GLU A 115 11.02 -24.51 -2.10
C GLU A 115 10.48 -23.07 -2.22
N ALA A 116 10.70 -22.41 -3.37
CA ALA A 116 10.17 -21.08 -3.64
C ALA A 116 8.63 -21.09 -3.64
N ALA A 117 8.01 -22.00 -4.40
CA ALA A 117 6.56 -22.14 -4.44
C ALA A 117 5.95 -22.46 -3.07
N ALA A 118 6.60 -23.33 -2.28
CA ALA A 118 6.17 -23.63 -0.93
C ALA A 118 6.30 -22.41 0.00
N HIS A 119 7.38 -21.65 -0.12
CA HIS A 119 7.60 -20.44 0.68
C HIS A 119 6.61 -19.33 0.33
N GLU A 120 6.34 -19.11 -0.95
CA GLU A 120 5.33 -18.18 -1.46
C GLU A 120 3.93 -18.52 -0.95
N ALA A 121 3.53 -19.79 -1.07
CA ALA A 121 2.24 -20.27 -0.57
C ALA A 121 2.11 -20.11 0.94
N ALA A 122 3.18 -20.40 1.70
CA ALA A 122 3.18 -20.21 3.15
C ALA A 122 3.03 -18.73 3.55
N GLN A 123 3.71 -17.81 2.86
CA GLN A 123 3.56 -16.36 3.11
C GLN A 123 2.17 -15.85 2.74
N ALA A 124 1.61 -16.31 1.62
CA ALA A 124 0.25 -15.96 1.21
C ALA A 124 -0.79 -16.46 2.22
N ALA A 125 -0.68 -17.72 2.65
CA ALA A 125 -1.56 -18.31 3.66
C ALA A 125 -1.45 -17.57 5.00
N ALA A 126 -0.23 -17.23 5.45
CA ALA A 126 -0.03 -16.49 6.69
C ALA A 126 -0.62 -15.07 6.65
N ARG A 127 -0.60 -14.39 5.50
CA ARG A 127 -1.30 -13.11 5.33
C ARG A 127 -2.82 -13.28 5.39
N GLN A 128 -3.34 -14.28 4.69
CA GLN A 128 -4.78 -14.56 4.66
C GLN A 128 -5.32 -14.94 6.05
N GLU A 129 -4.62 -15.81 6.78
CA GLU A 129 -4.96 -16.20 8.15
C GLU A 129 -5.05 -14.99 9.09
N LYS A 130 -4.14 -14.02 8.92
CA LYS A 130 -4.12 -12.77 9.70
C LYS A 130 -5.06 -11.69 9.15
N GLY A 131 -5.77 -11.94 8.05
CA GLY A 131 -6.65 -10.97 7.41
C GLY A 131 -5.91 -9.74 6.86
N LEU A 132 -4.66 -9.91 6.43
CA LEU A 132 -3.78 -8.81 6.01
C LEU A 132 -3.75 -8.62 4.48
N ASP A 133 -3.70 -7.37 4.05
CA ASP A 133 -3.40 -7.01 2.65
C ASP A 133 -1.89 -6.99 2.36
N SER A 134 -1.53 -6.65 1.12
CA SER A 134 -0.13 -6.58 0.65
C SER A 134 0.71 -5.52 1.37
N LEU A 135 0.09 -4.57 2.06
CA LEU A 135 0.78 -3.58 2.91
C LEU A 135 0.76 -3.96 4.39
N ASN A 136 0.35 -5.19 4.71
CA ASN A 136 0.17 -5.73 6.06
C ASN A 136 -0.85 -4.95 6.89
N ARG A 137 -1.96 -4.52 6.27
CA ARG A 137 -3.08 -3.89 6.97
C ARG A 137 -4.23 -4.86 7.12
N THR A 138 -4.91 -4.78 8.26
CA THR A 138 -6.25 -5.33 8.45
C THR A 138 -7.29 -4.47 7.74
N LYS A 139 -8.52 -4.99 7.57
CA LYS A 139 -9.64 -4.21 7.04
C LYS A 139 -9.97 -3.00 7.92
N THR A 140 -9.85 -3.14 9.25
CA THR A 140 -10.03 -2.05 10.23
C THR A 140 -9.00 -0.95 10.05
N GLU A 141 -7.72 -1.31 9.90
CA GLU A 141 -6.66 -0.34 9.62
C GLU A 141 -6.87 0.35 8.26
N ALA A 142 -7.33 -0.38 7.24
CA ALA A 142 -7.65 0.20 5.94
C ALA A 142 -8.81 1.22 6.02
N LEU A 143 -9.87 0.92 6.80
CA LEU A 143 -10.94 1.89 7.05
C LEU A 143 -10.43 3.10 7.83
N ARG A 144 -9.57 2.89 8.82
CA ARG A 144 -8.95 3.97 9.60
C ARG A 144 -8.12 4.89 8.71
N ASP A 145 -7.25 4.32 7.86
CA ASP A 145 -6.44 5.08 6.88
C ASP A 145 -7.33 5.91 5.94
N TYR A 146 -8.42 5.32 5.44
CA TYR A 146 -9.38 6.01 4.58
C TYR A 146 -10.08 7.17 5.30
N LEU A 147 -10.62 6.96 6.51
CA LEU A 147 -11.30 8.00 7.27
C LEU A 147 -10.34 9.12 7.73
N GLU A 148 -9.10 8.78 8.07
CA GLU A 148 -8.04 9.77 8.30
C GLU A 148 -7.76 10.61 7.05
N ALA A 149 -7.73 9.99 5.88
CA ALA A 149 -7.56 10.71 4.62
C ALA A 149 -8.77 11.62 4.31
N VAL A 150 -10.00 11.19 4.62
CA VAL A 150 -11.21 12.02 4.53
C VAL A 150 -11.11 13.22 5.46
N LYS A 151 -10.79 12.99 6.74
CA LYS A 151 -10.63 14.03 7.78
C LYS A 151 -9.58 15.08 7.41
N LYS A 152 -8.46 14.64 6.82
CA LYS A 152 -7.38 15.53 6.33
C LYS A 152 -7.65 16.13 4.95
N GLN A 153 -8.73 15.73 4.28
CA GLN A 153 -9.02 16.03 2.88
C GLN A 153 -7.83 15.70 1.95
N ASN A 154 -7.08 14.65 2.28
CA ASN A 154 -5.88 14.25 1.57
C ASN A 154 -6.24 13.45 0.32
N ARG A 155 -6.38 14.15 -0.81
CA ARG A 155 -6.75 13.55 -2.09
C ARG A 155 -5.81 12.46 -2.56
N GLN A 156 -4.51 12.57 -2.26
CA GLN A 156 -3.55 11.54 -2.65
C GLN A 156 -3.84 10.24 -1.92
N GLU A 157 -4.02 10.29 -0.60
CA GLU A 157 -4.36 9.11 0.20
C GLU A 157 -5.76 8.57 -0.10
N LEU A 158 -6.75 9.44 -0.33
CA LEU A 158 -8.09 9.02 -0.75
C LEU A 158 -8.06 8.22 -2.05
N ALA A 159 -7.25 8.63 -3.04
CA ALA A 159 -7.08 7.87 -4.28
C ALA A 159 -6.48 6.48 -4.04
N LEU A 160 -5.66 6.30 -2.99
CA LEU A 160 -5.09 5.00 -2.63
C LEU A 160 -6.13 4.09 -1.97
N TRP A 161 -6.88 4.65 -1.01
CA TRP A 161 -7.68 3.86 -0.06
C TRP A 161 -9.14 3.69 -0.47
N GLN A 162 -9.66 4.55 -1.33
CA GLN A 162 -11.01 4.39 -1.84
C GLN A 162 -11.06 3.39 -2.99
N ALA A 163 -12.02 2.47 -2.91
CA ALA A 163 -12.29 1.48 -3.95
C ALA A 163 -12.90 2.15 -5.18
N GLY A 164 -12.61 1.58 -6.35
CA GLY A 164 -13.03 2.11 -7.64
C GLY A 164 -11.90 2.86 -8.33
N ALA A 165 -11.76 2.61 -9.62
CA ALA A 165 -10.79 3.31 -10.45
C ALA A 165 -11.20 4.77 -10.62
N TRP A 166 -10.44 5.66 -9.99
CA TRP A 166 -10.46 7.06 -10.36
C TRP A 166 -9.66 7.19 -11.65
N GLU A 167 -10.28 7.65 -12.74
CA GLU A 167 -9.52 7.95 -13.95
C GLU A 167 -8.35 8.88 -13.61
N GLN A 168 -7.14 8.51 -14.01
CA GLN A 168 -5.97 9.34 -13.76
C GLN A 168 -6.14 10.69 -14.48
N GLY A 169 -6.30 11.75 -13.69
CA GLY A 169 -6.59 13.09 -14.22
C GLY A 169 -8.07 13.38 -14.48
N GLY A 170 -8.97 12.46 -14.13
CA GLY A 170 -10.39 12.71 -14.08
C GLY A 170 -10.74 13.60 -12.89
N SER A 171 -11.63 14.56 -13.12
CA SER A 171 -12.07 15.47 -12.07
C SER A 171 -12.86 14.76 -10.97
N GLY A 172 -13.33 13.51 -11.15
CA GLY A 172 -14.21 12.78 -10.23
C GLY A 172 -13.82 12.79 -8.75
N LEU A 173 -12.59 12.41 -8.35
CA LEU A 173 -12.19 12.43 -6.93
C LEU A 173 -12.06 13.87 -6.42
N ALA A 174 -11.46 14.75 -7.23
CA ALA A 174 -11.26 16.14 -6.88
C ALA A 174 -12.61 16.87 -6.74
N ASP A 175 -13.54 16.64 -7.66
CA ASP A 175 -14.90 17.14 -7.70
C ASP A 175 -15.70 16.60 -6.53
N TRP A 176 -15.56 15.31 -6.22
CA TRP A 176 -16.19 14.72 -5.04
C TRP A 176 -15.70 15.41 -3.77
N VAL A 177 -14.38 15.55 -3.56
CA VAL A 177 -13.82 16.27 -2.39
C VAL A 177 -14.22 17.75 -2.40
N ASN A 178 -14.23 18.40 -3.56
CA ASN A 178 -14.65 19.80 -3.72
C ASN A 178 -16.15 19.99 -3.46
N SER A 179 -16.97 18.95 -3.64
CA SER A 179 -18.42 19.00 -3.40
C SER A 179 -18.79 18.95 -1.93
N TRP A 180 -17.82 18.69 -1.04
CA TRP A 180 -18.08 18.55 0.38
C TRP A 180 -18.40 19.91 1.02
N THR A 181 -19.55 19.95 1.68
CA THR A 181 -19.98 21.08 2.52
C THR A 181 -19.82 20.77 4.00
N SER A 182 -19.55 19.51 4.34
CA SER A 182 -19.27 19.03 5.69
C SER A 182 -17.83 18.54 5.80
N SER A 183 -17.26 18.62 6.99
CA SER A 183 -15.96 18.02 7.32
C SER A 183 -16.14 16.86 8.31
N LEU A 184 -15.33 15.81 8.14
CA LEU A 184 -15.23 14.76 9.15
C LEU A 184 -14.39 15.27 10.32
N ALA A 185 -15.02 15.53 11.45
CA ALA A 185 -14.34 16.01 12.64
C ALA A 185 -13.69 14.85 13.41
N ASP A 186 -14.41 13.74 13.57
CA ASP A 186 -13.88 12.56 14.24
C ASP A 186 -14.64 11.29 13.85
N PHE A 187 -14.09 10.14 14.21
CA PHE A 187 -14.72 8.84 13.97
C PHE A 187 -14.25 7.79 14.98
N ARG A 188 -15.08 6.75 15.18
CA ARG A 188 -14.72 5.56 15.96
C ARG A 188 -15.19 4.32 15.24
N ILE A 189 -14.27 3.41 14.93
CA ILE A 189 -14.59 2.12 14.29
C ILE A 189 -14.96 1.12 15.38
N ASP A 190 -16.08 0.42 15.21
CA ASP A 190 -16.49 -0.66 16.11
C ASP A 190 -15.86 -1.98 15.66
N GLU A 191 -14.89 -2.46 16.44
CA GLU A 191 -14.16 -3.70 16.19
C GLU A 191 -14.86 -4.94 16.81
N SER A 192 -15.93 -4.75 17.58
CA SER A 192 -16.59 -5.80 18.36
C SER A 192 -17.70 -6.54 17.61
N ARG A 193 -18.13 -6.01 16.45
CA ARG A 193 -19.28 -6.54 15.73
C ARG A 193 -18.98 -7.88 15.06
N THR A 194 -19.91 -8.81 15.23
CA THR A 194 -19.98 -10.08 14.49
C THR A 194 -20.99 -9.95 13.36
N GLY A 195 -20.57 -10.20 12.12
CA GLY A 195 -21.37 -9.96 10.92
C GLY A 195 -20.59 -10.32 9.65
N ASP A 196 -20.94 -9.71 8.51
CA ASP A 196 -20.11 -9.80 7.30
C ASP A 196 -18.74 -9.17 7.59
N GLU A 197 -17.68 -9.97 7.47
CA GLU A 197 -16.30 -9.55 7.72
C GLU A 197 -15.81 -8.43 6.78
N ASN A 198 -16.56 -8.12 5.72
CA ASN A 198 -16.25 -7.04 4.78
C ASN A 198 -17.04 -5.76 5.07
N ILE A 199 -17.94 -5.75 6.06
CA ILE A 199 -18.72 -4.57 6.43
C ILE A 199 -18.31 -4.14 7.83
N LEU A 200 -17.74 -2.94 7.93
CA LEU A 200 -17.28 -2.36 9.18
C LEU A 200 -18.20 -1.22 9.60
N GLU A 201 -18.54 -1.19 10.89
CA GLU A 201 -19.32 -0.11 11.49
C GLU A 201 -18.40 0.98 12.01
N ALA A 202 -18.78 2.24 11.80
CA ALA A 202 -18.14 3.38 12.44
C ALA A 202 -19.17 4.39 12.93
N ASP A 203 -18.93 4.93 14.13
CA ASP A 203 -19.57 6.16 14.57
C ASP A 203 -18.85 7.33 13.88
N ILE A 204 -19.59 8.12 13.11
CA ILE A 204 -19.08 9.25 12.33
C ILE A 204 -19.50 10.55 13.00
N ILE A 205 -18.59 11.51 13.14
CA ILE A 205 -18.87 12.86 13.65
C ILE A 205 -18.52 13.88 12.58
N LEU A 206 -19.54 14.52 12.02
CA LEU A 206 -19.38 15.55 11.00
C LEU A 206 -19.61 16.95 11.58
N GLN A 207 -18.93 17.93 10.99
CA GLN A 207 -19.18 19.34 11.23
C GLN A 207 -19.70 20.02 9.95
N ARG A 208 -20.71 20.89 10.09
CA ARG A 208 -21.24 21.71 9.00
C ARG A 208 -21.74 23.03 9.57
N GLU A 209 -21.28 24.16 9.02
CA GLU A 209 -21.74 25.50 9.40
C GLU A 209 -21.68 25.79 10.92
N GLY A 210 -20.77 25.15 11.64
CA GLY A 210 -20.62 25.28 13.10
C GLY A 210 -21.43 24.27 13.92
N ASP A 211 -22.35 23.53 13.30
CA ASP A 211 -23.06 22.43 13.95
C ASP A 211 -22.24 21.14 13.87
N SER A 212 -22.34 20.32 14.92
CA SER A 212 -21.79 18.97 14.97
C SER A 212 -22.93 17.96 15.01
N PHE A 213 -22.84 16.90 14.22
CA PHE A 213 -23.81 15.81 14.25
C PHE A 213 -23.09 14.47 14.09
N SER A 214 -23.64 13.45 14.74
CA SER A 214 -23.09 12.11 14.71
C SER A 214 -24.15 11.08 14.31
N TYR A 215 -23.68 10.04 13.62
CA TYR A 215 -24.51 8.92 13.20
C TYR A 215 -23.65 7.68 13.02
N LYS A 216 -24.30 6.52 13.01
CA LYS A 216 -23.67 5.24 12.69
C LYS A 216 -23.67 5.04 11.19
N GLU A 217 -22.55 4.56 10.66
CA GLU A 217 -22.38 4.29 9.25
C GLU A 217 -21.69 2.94 9.01
N TYR A 218 -22.00 2.34 7.86
CA TYR A 218 -21.50 1.03 7.43
C TYR A 218 -20.62 1.16 6.19
N PHE A 219 -19.37 0.76 6.30
CA PHE A 219 -18.40 0.82 5.22
C PHE A 219 -18.09 -0.58 4.70
N SER A 220 -18.19 -0.75 3.38
CA SER A 220 -17.74 -1.97 2.73
C SER A 220 -16.24 -1.87 2.43
N VAL A 221 -15.49 -2.89 2.82
CA VAL A 221 -14.07 -3.05 2.50
C VAL A 221 -13.93 -4.17 1.47
N VAL A 222 -13.30 -3.86 0.35
CA VAL A 222 -13.10 -4.78 -0.79
C VAL A 222 -11.61 -4.91 -1.09
N THR A 223 -11.23 -5.99 -1.78
CA THR A 223 -9.86 -6.15 -2.29
C THR A 223 -9.75 -5.54 -3.69
N GLU A 224 -8.77 -4.67 -3.89
CA GLU A 224 -8.40 -4.16 -5.21
C GLU A 224 -6.88 -4.03 -5.28
N ASN A 225 -6.24 -4.54 -6.32
CA ASN A 225 -4.78 -4.52 -6.49
C ASN A 225 -4.00 -5.09 -5.29
N GLY A 226 -4.54 -6.14 -4.66
CA GLY A 226 -3.95 -6.77 -3.47
C GLY A 226 -4.04 -5.94 -2.19
N LEU A 227 -4.84 -4.87 -2.19
CA LEU A 227 -5.05 -3.96 -1.06
C LEU A 227 -6.49 -3.99 -0.57
N TRP A 228 -6.68 -3.82 0.74
CA TRP A 228 -7.98 -3.46 1.28
C TRP A 228 -8.29 -2.01 0.93
N LYS A 229 -9.43 -1.80 0.29
CA LYS A 229 -9.96 -0.49 -0.08
C LYS A 229 -11.39 -0.31 0.39
N VAL A 230 -11.75 0.92 0.73
CA VAL A 230 -13.08 1.26 1.24
C VAL A 230 -13.98 1.74 0.11
N LYS A 231 -15.15 1.14 0.00
CA LYS A 231 -16.25 1.68 -0.79
C LYS A 231 -17.15 2.50 0.15
N PRO A 232 -17.17 3.84 0.04
CA PRO A 232 -18.03 4.64 0.90
C PRO A 232 -19.51 4.35 0.62
N ALA A 233 -20.32 4.36 1.69
CA ALA A 233 -21.77 4.31 1.56
C ALA A 233 -22.30 5.56 0.83
N GLU A 234 -23.43 5.40 0.15
CA GLU A 234 -24.12 6.53 -0.49
C GLU A 234 -24.59 7.55 0.56
N THR A 235 -25.01 7.06 1.73
CA THR A 235 -25.39 7.87 2.89
C THR A 235 -24.23 8.73 3.39
N PHE A 236 -23.05 8.14 3.60
CA PHE A 236 -21.83 8.87 3.96
C PHE A 236 -21.47 9.94 2.92
N SER A 237 -21.50 9.56 1.64
CA SER A 237 -21.20 10.48 0.53
C SER A 237 -22.21 11.63 0.44
N ALA A 238 -23.49 11.37 0.70
CA ALA A 238 -24.54 12.38 0.77
C ALA A 238 -24.35 13.30 1.99
N ALA A 239 -23.98 12.75 3.15
CA ALA A 239 -23.72 13.51 4.36
C ALA A 239 -22.53 14.47 4.21
N MET A 240 -21.42 14.01 3.62
CA MET A 240 -20.26 14.85 3.31
C MET A 240 -20.61 16.01 2.35
N ALA A 241 -21.49 15.75 1.38
CA ALA A 241 -22.01 16.75 0.45
C ALA A 241 -23.16 17.61 1.02
N GLY A 242 -23.48 17.47 2.31
CA GLY A 242 -24.54 18.24 2.98
C GLY A 242 -25.97 17.92 2.54
N ARG A 243 -26.19 16.79 1.88
CA ARG A 243 -27.49 16.35 1.36
C ARG A 243 -28.29 15.50 2.36
N PHE A 244 -27.78 15.30 3.57
CA PHE A 244 -28.51 14.63 4.64
C PHE A 244 -29.58 15.58 5.21
N ALA A 245 -30.83 15.14 5.21
CA ALA A 245 -31.92 15.83 5.88
C ALA A 245 -31.71 15.74 7.39
N ARG A 246 -31.89 16.87 8.10
CA ARG A 246 -32.01 16.85 9.56
C ARG A 246 -33.30 16.10 9.88
N GLU A 247 -33.20 14.94 10.54
CA GLU A 247 -34.32 14.40 11.32
C GLU A 247 -34.42 15.12 12.67
#